data_AF-A0A450VBC5-F1
#
_entry.id   AF-A0A450VBC5-F1
#
_cell.length_a   1.000
_cell.length_b   1.000
_cell.length_c   1.000
_cell.angle_alpha   90.00
_cell.angle_beta   90.00
_cell.angle_gamma   90.00
#
_symmetry.space_group_name_H-M   'P 1'
#
loop_
_entity.id
_entity.type
_entity.pdbx_description
1 polymer ?
#
loop_
_entity_poly.entity_id
_entity_poly.type
_entity_poly.pdbx_seq_one_letter_code
_entity_poly.pdbx_strand_id
1 'polypeptide(L)'
;TNAAIKETRASIKETNAGIRELRASQRETDRQMKETDRQIKELGRQIGGLGRKFGGFTEGMAYPSMKRLLRKRFHMETITPRVDISRNGKHMELDVLGYSNGKGNQVVVVEVKSRLTPEGIDQMEQTMTRFDEFFPEH
;
A
#
# COMPACT_ATOMS: atom_id res chain seq x y z
N THR A 1 -28.00 -55.96 35.05
CA THR A 1 -28.73 -54.68 34.83
C THR A 1 -28.17 -53.52 35.64
N ASN A 2 -28.02 -53.59 36.98
CA ASN A 2 -27.51 -52.46 37.78
C ASN A 2 -26.02 -52.11 37.57
N ALA A 3 -25.15 -53.11 37.36
CA ALA A 3 -23.73 -52.86 37.09
C ALA A 3 -23.50 -52.11 35.77
N ALA A 4 -24.18 -52.53 34.70
CA ALA A 4 -24.13 -51.86 33.39
C ALA A 4 -24.61 -50.41 33.48
N ILE A 5 -25.69 -50.12 34.22
CA ILE A 5 -26.18 -48.74 34.42
C ILE A 5 -25.14 -47.86 35.13
N LYS A 6 -24.40 -48.41 36.11
CA LYS A 6 -23.35 -47.68 36.83
C LYS A 6 -22.16 -47.37 35.92
N GLU A 7 -21.75 -48.32 35.08
CA GLU A 7 -20.68 -48.16 34.10
C GLU A 7 -21.04 -47.13 33.02
N THR A 8 -22.25 -47.18 32.48
CA THR A 8 -22.74 -46.16 31.53
C THR A 8 -22.74 -44.76 32.14
N ARG A 9 -23.17 -44.61 33.40
CA ARG A 9 -23.13 -43.30 34.10
C ARG A 9 -21.71 -42.78 34.29
N ALA A 10 -20.75 -43.65 34.60
CA ALA A 10 -19.35 -43.28 34.72
C ALA A 10 -18.78 -42.80 33.37
N SER A 11 -19.04 -43.53 32.29
CA SER A 11 -18.62 -43.17 30.93
C SER A 11 -19.24 -41.85 30.44
N ILE A 12 -20.53 -41.60 30.74
CA ILE A 12 -21.18 -40.31 30.44
C ILE A 12 -20.50 -39.16 31.21
N LYS A 13 -20.14 -39.38 32.47
CA LYS A 13 -19.48 -38.34 33.30
C LYS A 13 -18.10 -37.99 32.75
N GLU A 14 -17.32 -38.99 32.35
CA GLU A 14 -16.01 -38.83 31.73
C GLU A 14 -16.13 -38.11 30.37
N THR A 15 -17.07 -38.54 29.52
CA THR A 15 -17.34 -37.90 28.23
C THR A 15 -17.72 -36.42 28.41
N ASN A 16 -18.57 -36.10 29.38
CA ASN A 16 -18.94 -34.73 29.69
C ASN A 16 -17.75 -33.89 30.19
N ALA A 17 -16.81 -34.49 30.91
CA ALA A 17 -15.59 -33.81 31.33
C ALA A 17 -14.69 -33.50 30.11
N GLY A 18 -14.48 -34.49 29.23
CA GLY A 18 -13.72 -34.30 27.98
C GLY A 18 -14.35 -33.25 27.05
N ILE A 19 -15.68 -33.21 26.93
CA ILE A 19 -16.38 -32.16 26.15
C ILE A 19 -16.14 -30.76 26.75
N ARG A 20 -16.11 -30.64 28.08
CA ARG A 20 -15.85 -29.34 28.74
C ARG A 20 -14.43 -28.86 28.50
N GLU A 21 -13.46 -29.76 28.60
CA GLU A 21 -12.05 -29.46 28.33
C GLU A 21 -11.84 -29.08 26.87
N LEU A 22 -12.43 -29.83 25.93
CA LEU A 22 -12.37 -29.52 24.51
C LEU A 22 -12.97 -28.14 24.20
N ARG A 23 -14.11 -27.79 24.81
CA ARG A 23 -14.72 -26.46 24.65
C ARG A 23 -13.86 -25.35 25.22
N ALA A 24 -13.15 -25.59 26.33
CA ALA A 24 -12.23 -24.62 26.91
C ALA A 24 -11.02 -24.42 25.99
N SER A 25 -10.44 -25.51 25.48
CA SER A 25 -9.35 -25.49 24.51
C SER A 25 -9.74 -24.76 23.22
N GLN A 26 -10.91 -25.05 22.65
CA GLN A 26 -11.42 -24.34 21.47
C GLN A 26 -11.57 -22.83 21.70
N ARG A 27 -12.11 -22.41 22.85
CA ARG A 27 -12.23 -20.98 23.18
C ARG A 27 -10.89 -20.28 23.31
N GLU A 28 -9.87 -20.99 23.80
CA GLU A 28 -8.53 -20.44 23.90
C GLU A 28 -7.85 -20.34 22.54
N THR A 29 -8.00 -21.36 21.69
CA THR A 29 -7.57 -21.31 20.28
C THR A 29 -8.23 -20.14 19.54
N ASP A 30 -9.54 -19.94 19.69
CA ASP A 30 -10.27 -18.82 19.08
C ASP A 30 -9.72 -17.46 19.51
N ARG A 31 -9.28 -17.32 20.76
CA ARG A 31 -8.67 -16.09 21.26
C ARG A 31 -7.29 -15.88 20.66
N GLN A 32 -6.47 -16.93 20.62
CA GLN A 32 -5.14 -16.87 20.03
C GLN A 32 -5.19 -16.54 18.53
N MET A 33 -6.14 -17.13 17.80
CA MET A 33 -6.38 -16.81 16.39
C MET A 33 -6.76 -15.34 16.20
N LYS A 34 -7.70 -14.81 17.00
CA LYS A 34 -8.08 -13.39 16.93
C LYS A 34 -6.93 -12.45 17.23
N GLU A 35 -6.05 -12.81 18.17
CA GLU A 35 -4.88 -11.99 18.49
C GLU A 35 -3.84 -12.05 17.36
N THR A 36 -3.62 -13.23 16.79
CA THR A 36 -2.74 -13.42 15.63
C THR A 36 -3.23 -12.60 14.44
N ASP A 37 -4.53 -12.61 14.15
CA ASP A 37 -5.14 -11.80 13.08
C ASP A 37 -4.90 -10.30 13.28
N ARG A 38 -4.94 -9.81 14.53
CA ARG A 38 -4.64 -8.42 14.85
C ARG A 38 -3.17 -8.09 14.60
N GLN A 39 -2.27 -8.95 15.07
CA GLN A 39 -0.82 -8.78 14.88
C GLN A 39 -0.45 -8.80 13.39
N ILE A 40 -1.03 -9.70 12.59
CA ILE A 40 -0.82 -9.74 11.14
C ILE A 40 -1.30 -8.44 10.47
N LYS A 41 -2.47 -7.93 10.86
CA LYS A 41 -2.99 -6.66 10.33
C LYS A 41 -2.09 -5.48 10.70
N GLU A 42 -1.61 -5.43 11.93
CA GLU A 42 -0.69 -4.38 12.37
C GLU A 42 0.66 -4.45 11.64
N LEU A 43 1.22 -5.64 11.51
CA LEU A 43 2.45 -5.87 10.75
C LEU A 43 2.28 -5.45 9.28
N GLY A 44 1.16 -5.80 8.65
CA GLY A 44 0.84 -5.36 7.29
C GLY A 44 0.81 -3.83 7.15
N ARG A 45 0.24 -3.12 8.15
CA ARG A 45 0.24 -1.64 8.18
C ARG A 45 1.64 -1.07 8.32
N GLN A 46 2.47 -1.66 9.19
CA GLN A 46 3.86 -1.22 9.39
C GLN A 46 4.71 -1.44 8.14
N ILE A 47 4.62 -2.62 7.52
CA ILE A 47 5.32 -2.93 6.26
C ILE A 47 4.90 -1.97 5.14
N GLY A 48 3.59 -1.74 4.97
CA GLY A 48 3.09 -0.76 4.00
C GLY A 48 3.57 0.66 4.29
N GLY A 49 3.67 1.04 5.57
CA GLY A 49 4.24 2.32 5.99
C GLY A 49 5.73 2.46 5.65
N LEU A 50 6.51 1.39 5.79
CA LEU A 50 7.93 1.35 5.40
C LEU A 50 8.09 1.48 3.88
N GLY A 51 7.26 0.78 3.10
CA GLY A 51 7.25 0.88 1.64
C GLY A 51 7.06 2.32 1.16
N ARG A 52 6.07 3.04 1.71
CA ARG A 52 5.83 4.46 1.39
C ARG A 52 7.00 5.36 1.75
N LYS A 53 7.60 5.18 2.94
CA LYS A 53 8.76 5.96 3.37
C LYS A 53 9.98 5.73 2.47
N PHE A 54 10.19 4.49 2.03
CA PHE A 54 11.30 4.14 1.14
C PHE A 54 11.12 4.74 -0.26
N GLY A 55 9.88 4.79 -0.77
CA GLY A 55 9.53 5.52 -2.00
C GLY A 55 9.92 6.99 -1.91
N GLY A 56 9.38 7.70 -0.92
CA GLY A 56 9.68 9.14 -0.72
C GLY A 56 11.16 9.43 -0.46
N PHE A 57 11.90 8.49 0.16
CA PHE A 57 13.36 8.61 0.29
C PHE A 57 14.08 8.49 -1.05
N THR A 58 13.66 7.56 -1.90
CA THR A 58 14.20 7.38 -3.26
C THR A 58 13.98 8.64 -4.11
N GLU A 59 12.76 9.18 -4.10
CA GLU A 59 12.43 10.46 -4.75
C GLU A 59 13.32 11.60 -4.24
N GLY A 60 13.44 11.73 -2.91
CA GLY A 60 14.25 12.76 -2.28
C GLY A 60 15.72 12.70 -2.67
N MET A 61 16.30 11.50 -2.77
CA MET A 61 17.68 11.30 -3.23
C MET A 61 17.85 11.59 -4.73
N ALA A 62 16.87 11.24 -5.55
CA ALA A 62 16.92 11.47 -7.00
C ALA A 62 16.74 12.96 -7.35
N TYR A 63 15.98 13.71 -6.56
CA TYR A 63 15.54 15.06 -6.88
C TYR A 63 16.64 16.05 -7.26
N PRO A 64 17.80 16.17 -6.57
CA PRO A 64 18.86 17.09 -6.97
C PRO A 64 19.40 16.82 -8.38
N SER A 65 19.60 15.55 -8.71
CA SER A 65 20.08 15.11 -10.03
C SER A 65 19.03 15.34 -11.11
N MET A 66 17.76 15.02 -10.83
CA MET A 66 16.64 15.27 -11.74
C MET A 66 16.43 16.75 -12.01
N LYS A 67 16.42 17.59 -10.96
CA LYS A 67 16.31 19.05 -11.09
C LYS A 67 17.43 19.61 -11.97
N ARG A 68 18.66 19.13 -11.79
CA ARG A 68 19.80 19.51 -12.63
C ARG A 68 19.59 19.09 -14.10
N LEU A 69 19.08 17.88 -14.34
CA LEU A 69 18.79 17.36 -15.67
C LEU A 69 17.70 18.19 -16.38
N LEU A 70 16.57 18.42 -15.71
CA LEU A 70 15.44 19.18 -16.22
C LEU A 70 15.83 20.62 -16.58
N ARG A 71 16.65 21.29 -15.77
CA ARG A 71 17.15 22.63 -16.09
C ARG A 71 18.15 22.64 -17.25
N LYS A 72 19.15 21.76 -17.22
CA LYS A 72 20.31 21.85 -18.13
C LYS A 72 20.06 21.22 -19.49
N ARG A 73 19.28 20.14 -19.55
CA ARG A 73 19.04 19.39 -20.80
C ARG A 73 17.66 19.64 -21.39
N PHE A 74 16.64 19.74 -20.54
CA PHE A 74 15.26 19.95 -20.99
C PHE A 74 14.85 21.42 -20.93
N HIS A 75 15.69 22.31 -20.40
CA HIS A 75 15.45 23.76 -20.35
C HIS A 75 14.13 24.13 -19.63
N MET A 76 13.69 23.32 -18.67
CA MET A 76 12.49 23.58 -17.88
C MET A 76 12.70 24.80 -16.97
N GLU A 77 11.76 25.75 -17.03
CA GLU A 77 11.78 26.99 -16.26
C GLU A 77 11.27 26.75 -14.84
N THR A 78 10.12 26.07 -14.75
CA THR A 78 9.51 25.68 -13.49
C THR A 78 9.67 24.18 -13.28
N ILE A 79 10.04 23.78 -12.07
CA ILE A 79 10.20 22.38 -11.66
C ILE A 79 9.61 22.23 -10.27
N THR A 80 8.51 21.49 -10.17
CA THR A 80 7.75 21.30 -8.93
C THR A 80 7.76 19.82 -8.55
N PRO A 81 8.36 19.46 -7.41
CA PRO A 81 8.26 18.10 -6.87
C PRO A 81 6.93 17.89 -6.15
N ARG A 82 6.50 16.63 -6.02
CA ARG A 82 5.31 16.20 -5.27
C ARG A 82 4.08 17.00 -5.67
N VAL A 83 3.75 16.95 -6.95
CA VAL A 83 2.53 17.59 -7.45
C VAL A 83 1.36 16.72 -7.07
N ASP A 84 0.42 17.29 -6.31
CA ASP A 84 -0.86 16.68 -5.98
C ASP A 84 -1.94 17.62 -6.50
N ILE A 85 -2.80 17.09 -7.37
CA ILE A 85 -3.88 17.84 -7.99
C ILE A 85 -5.20 17.09 -7.85
N SER A 86 -6.23 17.84 -7.44
CA SER A 86 -7.62 17.36 -7.41
C SER A 86 -8.47 18.19 -8.34
N ARG A 87 -9.21 17.53 -9.23
CA ARG A 87 -10.09 18.18 -10.21
C ARG A 87 -11.28 17.27 -10.51
N ASN A 88 -12.50 17.83 -10.53
CA ASN A 88 -13.75 17.10 -10.81
C ASN A 88 -13.93 15.82 -9.96
N GLY A 89 -13.49 15.86 -8.70
CA GLY A 89 -13.55 14.70 -7.79
C GLY A 89 -12.54 13.59 -8.09
N LYS A 90 -11.64 13.78 -9.06
CA LYS A 90 -10.52 12.90 -9.36
C LYS A 90 -9.23 13.46 -8.74
N HIS A 91 -8.27 12.59 -8.49
CA HIS A 91 -6.94 12.94 -7.96
C HIS A 91 -5.84 12.39 -8.88
N MET A 92 -4.73 13.12 -8.94
CA MET A 92 -3.49 12.72 -9.62
C MET A 92 -2.31 13.22 -8.81
N GLU A 93 -1.34 12.34 -8.58
CA GLU A 93 -0.07 12.65 -7.94
C GLU A 93 1.06 12.40 -8.96
N LEU A 94 2.03 13.31 -9.02
CA LEU A 94 3.24 13.19 -9.85
C LEU A 94 4.46 13.49 -8.99
N ASP A 95 5.51 12.69 -9.12
CA ASP A 95 6.74 12.89 -8.34
C ASP A 95 7.40 14.22 -8.69
N VAL A 96 7.50 14.57 -9.99
CA VAL A 96 7.96 15.87 -10.45
C VAL A 96 7.27 16.29 -11.75
N LEU A 97 6.84 17.56 -11.79
CA LEU A 97 6.39 18.23 -13.01
C LEU A 97 7.36 19.35 -13.37
N GLY A 98 7.88 19.33 -14.59
CA GLY A 98 8.64 20.43 -15.19
C GLY A 98 7.84 21.07 -16.31
N TYR A 99 7.84 22.40 -16.40
CA TYR A 99 7.24 23.08 -17.55
C TYR A 99 7.98 24.37 -17.93
N SER A 100 7.84 24.76 -19.20
CA SER A 100 8.37 26.01 -19.75
C SER A 100 7.42 26.53 -20.82
N ASN A 101 7.17 27.85 -20.82
CA ASN A 101 6.21 28.50 -21.71
C ASN A 101 6.89 29.41 -22.74
N GLY A 102 8.13 29.06 -23.14
CA GLY A 102 8.96 29.85 -24.05
C GLY A 102 8.56 29.72 -25.52
N LYS A 103 9.49 29.26 -26.38
CA LYS A 103 9.23 29.11 -27.84
C LYS A 103 8.16 28.04 -28.18
N GLY A 104 7.73 27.27 -27.20
CA GLY A 104 6.58 26.37 -27.23
C GLY A 104 6.28 25.92 -25.81
N ASN A 105 5.02 25.64 -25.50
CA ASN A 105 4.65 25.01 -24.23
C ASN A 105 5.23 23.60 -24.22
N GLN A 106 6.06 23.33 -23.22
CA GLN A 106 6.62 22.01 -22.98
C GLN A 106 6.39 21.63 -21.53
N VAL A 107 5.95 20.39 -21.35
CA VAL A 107 5.80 19.76 -20.05
C VAL A 107 6.59 18.46 -20.03
N VAL A 108 7.25 18.22 -18.91
CA VAL A 108 7.97 16.98 -18.62
C VAL A 108 7.46 16.44 -17.29
N VAL A 109 6.82 15.29 -17.35
CA VAL A 109 6.44 14.50 -16.16
C VAL A 109 7.56 13.52 -15.86
N VAL A 110 7.95 13.43 -14.59
CA VAL A 110 8.95 12.47 -14.13
C VAL A 110 8.38 11.64 -13.00
N GLU A 111 8.54 10.33 -13.12
CA GLU A 111 8.21 9.33 -12.11
C GLU A 111 9.51 8.67 -11.63
N VAL A 112 9.65 8.49 -10.31
CA VAL A 112 10.81 7.89 -9.67
C VAL A 112 10.44 6.51 -9.14
N LYS A 113 11.12 5.49 -9.65
CA LYS A 113 11.01 4.12 -9.13
C LYS A 113 12.35 3.66 -8.57
N SER A 114 12.33 3.04 -7.39
CA SER A 114 13.52 2.39 -6.82
C SER A 114 14.00 1.23 -7.69
N ARG A 115 13.06 0.55 -8.36
CA ARG A 115 13.31 -0.45 -9.38
C ARG A 115 12.25 -0.31 -10.48
N LEU A 116 12.69 -0.21 -11.73
CA LEU A 116 11.79 -0.18 -12.88
C LEU A 116 11.20 -1.58 -13.10
N THR A 117 9.88 -1.66 -13.21
CA THR A 117 9.13 -2.88 -13.54
C THR A 117 8.12 -2.58 -14.65
N PRO A 118 7.65 -3.59 -15.41
CA PRO A 118 6.60 -3.40 -16.41
C PRO A 118 5.35 -2.71 -15.85
N GLU A 119 4.93 -3.10 -14.65
CA GLU A 119 3.75 -2.51 -13.99
C GLU A 119 3.96 -1.03 -13.68
N GLY A 120 5.20 -0.63 -13.38
CA GLY A 120 5.56 0.78 -13.18
C GLY A 120 5.49 1.59 -14.48
N ILE A 121 5.73 0.96 -15.63
CA ILE A 121 5.56 1.58 -16.95
C ILE A 121 4.08 1.72 -17.28
N ASP A 122 3.30 0.66 -17.08
CA ASP A 122 1.84 0.67 -17.29
C ASP A 122 1.16 1.77 -16.44
N GLN A 123 1.60 1.95 -15.20
CA GLN A 123 1.15 3.04 -14.32
C GLN A 123 1.45 4.42 -14.93
N MET A 124 2.65 4.62 -15.47
CA MET A 124 3.03 5.88 -16.11
C MET A 124 2.17 6.15 -17.34
N GLU A 125 1.91 5.14 -18.17
CA GLU A 125 1.03 5.28 -19.34
C GLU A 125 -0.41 5.65 -18.96
N GLN A 126 -0.94 5.06 -17.89
CA GLN A 126 -2.25 5.41 -17.34
C GLN A 126 -2.29 6.85 -16.82
N THR A 127 -1.23 7.30 -16.15
CA THR A 127 -1.08 8.68 -15.69
C THR A 127 -1.08 9.65 -16.88
N MET A 128 -0.26 9.37 -17.90
CA MET A 128 -0.17 10.20 -19.11
C MET A 128 -1.49 10.25 -19.89
N THR A 129 -2.23 9.15 -19.98
CA THR A 129 -3.55 9.10 -20.64
C THR A 129 -4.55 10.08 -20.04
N ARG A 130 -4.41 10.37 -18.75
CA ARG A 130 -5.32 11.25 -17.99
C ARG A 130 -4.74 12.65 -17.77
N PHE A 131 -3.50 12.91 -18.18
CA PHE A 131 -2.78 14.12 -17.83
C PHE A 131 -3.54 15.40 -18.23
N ASP A 132 -4.02 15.46 -19.47
CA ASP A 132 -4.74 16.61 -20.03
C ASP A 132 -6.07 16.89 -19.29
N GLU A 133 -6.66 15.89 -18.63
CA GLU A 133 -7.86 16.11 -17.80
C GLU A 133 -7.55 17.00 -16.58
N PHE A 134 -6.31 16.94 -16.07
CA PHE A 134 -5.86 17.66 -14.88
C PHE A 134 -5.14 18.96 -15.21
N PHE A 135 -4.41 19.01 -16.33
CA PHE A 135 -3.58 20.14 -16.76
C PHE A 135 -3.96 20.64 -18.17
N PRO A 136 -5.21 21.07 -18.43
CA PRO A 136 -5.65 21.50 -19.76
C PRO A 136 -4.97 22.78 -20.28
N GLU A 137 -4.26 23.50 -19.42
CA GLU A 137 -3.46 24.67 -19.78
C GLU A 137 -2.13 24.33 -20.49
N HIS A 138 -1.77 23.05 -20.50
CA HIS A 138 -0.51 22.52 -21.01
C HIS A 138 -0.73 21.60 -22.20
#